data_AF-A0A4Y4DWF7-F1
#
_entry.id   AF-A0A4Y4DWF7-F1
#
_cell.length_a   1.000
_cell.length_b   1.000
_cell.length_c   1.000
_cell.angle_alpha   90.00
_cell.angle_beta   90.00
_cell.angle_gamma   90.00
#
_symmetry.space_group_name_H-M   'P 1'
#
loop_
_entity.id
_entity.type
_entity.pdbx_description
1 polymer ?
#
loop_
_entity_poly.entity_id
_entity_poly.type
_entity_poly.pdbx_seq_one_letter_code
_entity_poly.pdbx_strand_id
1 'polypeptide(L)'
;MSSSTPGSAWVVGLDVGGSGSRLVARRLDDVRPPGAPSSARDVALAGRPVAIGPAGSDAADVVRDLLARLRTEVPSLAHDGVAAAAVGATGLASLVRDPAELHAALRAGLLAPTPTPVEHDMKVVLGGKTTFTSGSTAGAVVLGDGTSDGGGPRTAVAADALTAHLGALGGRPGAVVAVGTGAIALGTDLRDVWHRVDGWGHLLGDLGSGSWIGAQGLRAAVAAHDGRDNGGSAALLAAATERFGPVPTWPEQLYTRPDRAQVLASFTPDVAAAARDGDAVARQVLAGAGTHLATTLAAALVDGVPPLAAATGGVLGIGPLLTDAFRARLAVLRPDVELVDAAGTPLDGALHLAARLATDPGSVVGHEPWLTLGGPATAVPHDPTDARHRTGPQSPTHPQHPTITEED
;
A
#
# COMPACT_ATOMS: atom_id res chain seq x y z
N MET A 1 -11.74 -30.76 34.71
CA MET A 1 -11.86 -30.30 33.31
C MET A 1 -12.14 -28.81 33.36
N SER A 2 -11.12 -27.98 33.12
CA SER A 2 -11.29 -26.52 33.10
C SER A 2 -11.94 -26.17 31.76
N SER A 3 -13.19 -25.72 31.77
CA SER A 3 -13.85 -25.21 30.57
C SER A 3 -13.21 -23.87 30.24
N SER A 4 -12.24 -23.86 29.32
CA SER A 4 -11.72 -22.62 28.76
C SER A 4 -12.86 -21.94 27.98
N THR A 5 -13.33 -20.81 28.48
CA THR A 5 -14.19 -19.91 27.71
C THR A 5 -13.47 -19.60 26.39
N PRO A 6 -14.11 -19.75 25.21
CA PRO A 6 -13.48 -19.40 23.94
C PRO A 6 -12.99 -17.95 24.01
N GLY A 7 -11.76 -17.70 23.56
CA GLY A 7 -11.25 -16.33 23.47
C GLY A 7 -12.03 -15.55 22.41
N SER A 8 -12.05 -14.22 22.49
CA SER A 8 -12.68 -13.40 21.45
C SER A 8 -12.00 -13.58 20.10
N ALA A 9 -12.77 -13.51 19.01
CA ALA A 9 -12.24 -13.74 17.67
C ALA A 9 -11.07 -12.80 17.35
N TRP A 10 -10.18 -13.25 16.46
CA TRP A 10 -9.04 -12.46 16.01
C TRP A 10 -9.40 -11.55 14.83
N VAL A 11 -8.66 -10.45 14.70
CA VAL A 11 -8.58 -9.66 13.47
C VAL A 11 -7.13 -9.58 13.01
N VAL A 12 -6.92 -9.53 11.70
CA VAL A 12 -5.57 -9.57 11.09
C VAL A 12 -5.41 -8.43 10.10
N GLY A 13 -4.41 -7.58 10.33
CA GLY A 13 -3.99 -6.52 9.40
C GLY A 13 -2.68 -6.90 8.72
N LEU A 14 -2.57 -6.65 7.42
CA LEU A 14 -1.36 -6.86 6.63
C LEU A 14 -1.01 -5.60 5.83
N ASP A 15 0.28 -5.30 5.74
CA ASP A 15 0.86 -4.25 4.91
C ASP A 15 1.94 -4.90 4.04
N VAL A 16 1.72 -5.00 2.72
CA VAL A 16 2.64 -5.69 1.80
C VAL A 16 3.08 -4.76 0.67
N GLY A 17 4.40 -4.61 0.51
CA GLY A 17 4.94 -3.72 -0.51
C GLY A 17 6.41 -3.93 -0.83
N GLY A 18 6.93 -3.10 -1.74
CA GLY A 18 8.30 -3.21 -2.25
C GLY A 18 9.40 -2.86 -1.23
N SER A 19 9.04 -2.26 -0.09
CA SER A 19 9.97 -1.97 1.02
C SER A 19 9.97 -3.05 2.11
N GLY A 20 9.14 -4.08 1.99
CA GLY A 20 8.93 -5.09 3.03
C GLY A 20 7.46 -5.38 3.25
N SER A 21 7.19 -6.42 4.05
CA SER A 21 5.83 -6.83 4.38
C SER A 21 5.68 -7.03 5.89
N ARG A 22 4.49 -6.78 6.41
CA ARG A 22 4.19 -6.81 7.84
C ARG A 22 2.81 -7.39 8.07
N LEU A 23 2.65 -8.07 9.19
CA LEU A 23 1.35 -8.56 9.67
C LEU A 23 1.22 -8.25 11.15
N VAL A 24 0.00 -7.89 11.56
CA VAL A 24 -0.39 -7.82 12.97
C VAL A 24 -1.69 -8.59 13.17
N ALA A 25 -1.75 -9.40 14.22
CA ALA A 25 -2.95 -10.06 14.69
C ALA A 25 -3.28 -9.61 16.11
N ARG A 26 -4.54 -9.22 16.32
CA ARG A 26 -5.06 -8.72 17.60
C ARG A 26 -6.41 -9.36 17.91
N ARG A 27 -6.71 -9.55 19.19
CA ARG A 27 -8.07 -9.94 19.63
C ARG A 27 -9.04 -8.80 19.36
N LEU A 28 -10.25 -9.13 18.90
CA LEU A 28 -11.21 -8.13 18.46
C LEU A 28 -11.59 -7.15 19.58
N ASP A 29 -11.76 -7.62 20.82
CA ASP A 29 -12.13 -6.78 21.98
C ASP A 29 -11.02 -5.79 22.39
N ASP A 30 -9.78 -6.06 21.96
CA ASP A 30 -8.62 -5.22 22.24
C ASP A 30 -8.37 -4.17 21.14
N VAL A 31 -9.14 -4.19 20.05
CA VAL A 31 -9.06 -3.13 19.03
C VAL A 31 -9.75 -1.87 19.56
N ARG A 32 -8.97 -1.01 20.20
CA ARG A 32 -9.42 0.28 20.75
C ARG A 32 -8.97 1.46 19.88
N PRO A 33 -9.67 2.61 19.95
CA PRO A 33 -9.24 3.83 19.28
C PRO A 33 -7.82 4.28 19.71
N PRO A 34 -7.12 5.09 18.88
CA PRO A 34 -5.74 5.51 19.15
C PRO A 34 -5.58 6.17 20.54
N GLY A 35 -4.58 5.75 21.31
CA GLY A 35 -4.18 6.41 22.57
C GLY A 35 -4.61 5.73 23.90
N ALA A 36 -5.30 4.59 23.88
CA ALA A 36 -5.63 3.84 25.10
C ALA A 36 -4.50 2.85 25.50
N PRO A 37 -4.16 2.70 26.80
CA PRO A 37 -3.17 1.71 27.23
C PRO A 37 -3.66 0.27 27.01
N SER A 38 -2.81 -0.58 26.42
CA SER A 38 -3.10 -1.99 26.10
C SER A 38 -2.70 -2.94 27.23
N SER A 39 -3.52 -3.98 27.47
CA SER A 39 -3.20 -5.12 28.35
C SER A 39 -2.93 -6.43 27.60
N ALA A 40 -3.05 -6.47 26.25
CA ALA A 40 -2.88 -7.69 25.44
C ALA A 40 -1.70 -7.57 24.46
N ARG A 41 -0.96 -8.67 24.28
CA ARG A 41 0.19 -8.73 23.35
C ARG A 41 -0.31 -9.00 21.95
N ASP A 42 -0.17 -8.02 21.08
CA ASP A 42 -0.27 -8.22 19.64
C ASP A 42 0.74 -9.25 19.16
N VAL A 43 0.38 -10.01 18.13
CA VAL A 43 1.35 -10.83 17.39
C VAL A 43 1.73 -10.09 16.14
N ALA A 44 3.01 -9.74 16.02
CA ALA A 44 3.56 -8.97 14.92
C ALA A 44 4.61 -9.78 14.17
N LEU A 45 4.46 -9.85 12.85
CA LEU A 45 5.37 -10.56 11.95
C LEU A 45 5.92 -9.63 10.88
N ALA A 46 7.20 -9.79 10.57
CA ALA A 46 7.83 -9.18 9.40
C ALA A 46 8.05 -10.23 8.30
N GLY A 47 7.88 -9.82 7.05
CA GLY A 47 8.06 -10.63 5.85
C GLY A 47 8.92 -9.91 4.81
N ARG A 48 9.29 -10.65 3.76
CA ARG A 48 10.09 -10.11 2.66
C ARG A 48 9.32 -9.04 1.86
N PRO A 49 10.03 -8.18 1.11
CA PRO A 49 9.41 -7.31 0.13
C PRO A 49 8.64 -8.09 -0.95
N VAL A 50 7.59 -7.47 -1.46
CA VAL A 50 6.88 -7.90 -2.68
C VAL A 50 7.77 -7.67 -3.89
N ALA A 51 7.88 -8.68 -4.74
CA ALA A 51 8.55 -8.61 -6.03
C ALA A 51 7.53 -8.38 -7.15
N ILE A 52 7.96 -7.65 -8.18
CA ILE A 52 7.19 -7.44 -9.40
C ILE A 52 7.96 -8.11 -10.53
N GLY A 53 7.35 -9.13 -11.13
CA GLY A 53 7.92 -9.86 -12.27
C GLY A 53 7.05 -9.73 -13.53
N PRO A 54 7.42 -10.43 -14.62
CA PRO A 54 6.64 -10.46 -15.85
C PRO A 54 5.20 -10.97 -15.68
N ALA A 55 4.96 -11.77 -14.63
CA ALA A 55 3.64 -12.29 -14.26
C ALA A 55 2.81 -11.34 -13.38
N GLY A 56 3.35 -10.19 -12.98
CA GLY A 56 2.73 -9.26 -12.03
C GLY A 56 3.38 -9.28 -10.66
N SER A 57 2.65 -8.81 -9.65
CA SER A 57 3.05 -8.81 -8.25
C SER A 57 2.93 -10.20 -7.61
N ASP A 58 3.91 -10.61 -6.81
CA ASP A 58 3.86 -11.84 -6.01
C ASP A 58 3.24 -11.65 -4.60
N ALA A 59 2.47 -10.56 -4.40
CA ALA A 59 1.92 -10.20 -3.09
C ALA A 59 1.09 -11.33 -2.44
N ALA A 60 0.35 -12.10 -3.24
CA ALA A 60 -0.42 -13.24 -2.74
C ALA A 60 0.47 -14.32 -2.11
N ASP A 61 1.67 -14.57 -2.67
CA ASP A 61 2.64 -15.52 -2.10
C ASP A 61 3.14 -15.02 -0.74
N VAL A 62 3.50 -13.74 -0.66
CA VAL A 62 3.95 -13.12 0.60
C VAL A 62 2.87 -13.16 1.68
N VAL A 63 1.61 -12.94 1.32
CA VAL A 63 0.47 -13.07 2.24
C VAL A 63 0.33 -14.50 2.75
N ARG A 64 0.42 -15.51 1.87
CA ARG A 64 0.35 -16.92 2.28
C ARG A 64 1.47 -17.29 3.25
N ASP A 65 2.70 -16.83 3.00
CA ASP A 65 3.85 -17.09 3.87
C ASP A 65 3.67 -16.46 5.27
N LEU A 66 3.20 -15.20 5.33
CA LEU A 66 2.93 -14.52 6.59
C LEU A 66 1.82 -15.20 7.40
N LEU A 67 0.74 -15.63 6.74
CA LEU A 67 -0.37 -16.32 7.40
C LEU A 67 0.01 -17.73 7.88
N ALA A 68 0.83 -18.46 7.12
CA ALA A 68 1.35 -19.75 7.56
C ALA A 68 2.18 -19.59 8.85
N ARG A 69 3.04 -18.58 8.92
CA ARG A 69 3.83 -18.27 10.12
C ARG A 69 2.97 -17.81 11.29
N LEU A 70 1.98 -16.95 11.05
CA LEU A 70 1.03 -16.50 12.08
C LEU A 70 0.36 -17.68 12.76
N ARG A 71 -0.03 -18.70 12.00
CA ARG A 71 -0.72 -19.88 12.54
C ARG A 71 0.17 -20.80 13.34
N THR A 72 1.46 -20.84 13.01
CA THR A 72 2.48 -21.50 13.85
C THR A 72 2.66 -20.75 15.17
N GLU A 73 2.67 -19.42 15.14
CA GLU A 73 2.85 -18.59 16.34
C GLU A 73 1.59 -18.49 17.22
N VAL A 74 0.39 -18.60 16.61
CA VAL A 74 -0.89 -18.48 17.30
C VAL A 74 -1.80 -19.69 16.98
N PRO A 75 -1.52 -20.87 17.58
CA PRO A 75 -2.33 -22.07 17.36
C PRO A 75 -3.80 -21.91 17.76
N SER A 76 -4.10 -20.96 18.65
CA SER A 76 -5.47 -20.64 19.09
C SER A 76 -6.33 -20.01 17.99
N LEU A 77 -5.76 -19.49 16.90
CA LEU A 77 -6.52 -19.01 15.73
C LEU A 77 -7.50 -20.04 15.18
N ALA A 78 -7.13 -21.32 15.21
CA ALA A 78 -7.97 -22.41 14.72
C ALA A 78 -9.23 -22.64 15.58
N HIS A 79 -9.14 -22.33 16.88
CA HIS A 79 -10.22 -22.58 17.84
C HIS A 79 -11.06 -21.32 18.07
N ASP A 80 -10.40 -20.17 18.23
CA ASP A 80 -11.06 -18.90 18.52
C ASP A 80 -11.58 -18.19 17.26
N GLY A 81 -11.09 -18.59 16.08
CA GLY A 81 -11.49 -18.07 14.79
C GLY A 81 -10.96 -16.67 14.48
N VAL A 82 -11.14 -16.28 13.23
CA VAL A 82 -10.78 -14.95 12.72
C VAL A 82 -12.05 -14.30 12.18
N ALA A 83 -12.43 -13.17 12.75
CA ALA A 83 -13.63 -12.45 12.34
C ALA A 83 -13.42 -11.76 10.99
N ALA A 84 -12.26 -11.11 10.83
CA ALA A 84 -11.91 -10.43 9.59
C ALA A 84 -10.40 -10.28 9.40
N ALA A 85 -9.99 -10.11 8.15
CA ALA A 85 -8.62 -9.75 7.78
C ALA A 85 -8.60 -8.69 6.68
N ALA A 86 -7.60 -7.82 6.71
CA ALA A 86 -7.42 -6.82 5.66
C ALA A 86 -5.95 -6.72 5.25
N VAL A 87 -5.71 -6.52 3.96
CA VAL A 87 -4.37 -6.30 3.40
C VAL A 87 -4.33 -4.97 2.66
N GLY A 88 -3.35 -4.13 3.01
CA GLY A 88 -2.90 -3.02 2.18
C GLY A 88 -1.81 -3.51 1.23
N ALA A 89 -2.03 -3.42 -0.07
CA ALA A 89 -1.08 -3.90 -1.08
C ALA A 89 -0.58 -2.76 -1.96
N THR A 90 0.74 -2.59 -2.02
CA THR A 90 1.37 -1.62 -2.93
C THR A 90 1.08 -1.96 -4.38
N GLY A 91 0.63 -0.96 -5.12
CA GLY A 91 0.30 -1.11 -6.53
C GLY A 91 -0.97 -1.91 -6.79
N LEU A 92 -1.87 -2.12 -5.81
CA LEU A 92 -3.16 -2.77 -6.07
C LEU A 92 -3.90 -2.13 -7.26
N ALA A 93 -3.90 -0.80 -7.31
CA ALA A 93 -4.59 -0.04 -8.35
C ALA A 93 -3.93 -0.10 -9.74
N SER A 94 -2.75 -0.71 -9.88
CA SER A 94 -1.93 -0.61 -11.10
C SER A 94 -1.13 -1.86 -11.48
N LEU A 95 -0.86 -2.78 -10.56
CA LEU A 95 0.11 -3.87 -10.68
C LEU A 95 -0.41 -5.23 -10.19
N VAL A 96 -1.49 -5.24 -9.40
CA VAL A 96 -2.22 -6.46 -9.07
C VAL A 96 -3.26 -6.69 -10.16
N ARG A 97 -3.19 -7.85 -10.82
CA ARG A 97 -4.07 -8.19 -11.95
C ARG A 97 -5.48 -8.55 -11.51
N ASP A 98 -5.60 -9.24 -10.39
CA ASP A 98 -6.87 -9.68 -9.83
C ASP A 98 -6.83 -9.63 -8.29
N PRO A 99 -7.56 -8.68 -7.66
CA PRO A 99 -7.71 -8.63 -6.19
C PRO A 99 -8.31 -9.90 -5.58
N ALA A 100 -9.04 -10.70 -6.35
CA ALA A 100 -9.63 -11.95 -5.86
C ALA A 100 -8.56 -12.97 -5.42
N GLU A 101 -7.37 -12.96 -6.02
CA GLU A 101 -6.26 -13.83 -5.59
C GLU A 101 -5.80 -13.50 -4.16
N LEU A 102 -5.78 -12.23 -3.78
CA LEU A 102 -5.45 -11.79 -2.43
C LEU A 102 -6.58 -12.17 -1.45
N HIS A 103 -7.85 -12.01 -1.84
CA HIS A 103 -8.98 -12.50 -1.03
C HIS A 103 -8.89 -14.01 -0.81
N ALA A 104 -8.56 -14.79 -1.85
CA ALA A 104 -8.38 -16.23 -1.77
C ALA A 104 -7.19 -16.60 -0.87
N ALA A 105 -6.06 -15.92 -1.00
CA ALA A 105 -4.89 -16.11 -0.15
C ALA A 105 -5.20 -15.84 1.34
N LEU A 106 -5.92 -14.75 1.64
CA LEU A 106 -6.38 -14.45 2.99
C LEU A 106 -7.26 -15.57 3.56
N ARG A 107 -8.33 -15.94 2.83
CA ARG A 107 -9.28 -16.96 3.30
C ARG A 107 -8.61 -18.32 3.48
N ALA A 108 -7.87 -18.79 2.47
CA ALA A 108 -7.20 -20.08 2.52
C ALA A 108 -6.15 -20.13 3.64
N GLY A 109 -5.36 -19.07 3.80
CA GLY A 109 -4.34 -18.98 4.84
C GLY A 109 -4.95 -19.06 6.25
N LEU A 110 -6.04 -18.33 6.49
CA LEU A 110 -6.71 -18.25 7.80
C LEU A 110 -7.56 -19.48 8.14
N LEU A 111 -8.15 -20.15 7.14
CA LEU A 111 -9.02 -21.32 7.32
C LEU A 111 -8.32 -22.68 7.20
N ALA A 112 -7.08 -22.73 6.70
CA ALA A 112 -6.41 -24.02 6.54
C ALA A 112 -6.27 -24.75 7.90
N PRO A 113 -6.23 -26.10 7.92
CA PRO A 113 -6.05 -26.87 9.15
C PRO A 113 -4.64 -26.67 9.72
N THR A 114 -4.49 -26.64 11.05
CA THR A 114 -3.17 -26.52 11.69
C THR A 114 -2.38 -27.78 11.38
N PRO A 115 -1.15 -27.70 10.84
CA PRO A 115 -0.36 -28.90 10.60
C PRO A 115 -0.14 -29.58 11.95
N THR A 116 -0.74 -30.76 12.12
CA THR A 116 -0.47 -31.62 13.28
C THR A 116 0.99 -32.06 13.18
N PRO A 117 1.81 -31.91 14.24
CA PRO A 117 3.14 -32.50 14.25
C PRO A 117 2.97 -34.00 14.03
N VAL A 118 3.49 -34.52 12.93
CA VAL A 118 3.56 -35.96 12.73
C VAL A 118 4.72 -36.44 13.60
N GLU A 119 4.40 -36.96 14.79
CA GLU A 119 5.35 -37.80 15.53
C GLU A 119 5.74 -38.94 14.60
N HIS A 120 6.97 -38.86 14.06
CA HIS A 120 7.56 -39.98 13.35
C HIS A 120 7.93 -41.02 14.39
N ASP A 121 6.96 -41.87 14.73
CA ASP A 121 7.23 -43.12 15.42
C ASP A 121 7.98 -44.02 14.44
N MET A 122 9.31 -43.90 14.46
CA MET A 122 10.27 -44.65 13.65
C MET A 122 10.20 -46.13 14.06
N LYS A 123 9.24 -46.87 13.49
CA LYS A 123 9.21 -48.32 13.58
C LYS A 123 10.17 -48.88 12.53
N VAL A 124 11.41 -49.13 12.95
CA VAL A 124 12.40 -49.85 12.12
C VAL A 124 11.90 -51.29 11.92
N VAL A 125 11.44 -51.60 10.71
CA VAL A 125 11.18 -52.97 10.27
C VAL A 125 12.37 -53.42 9.42
N LEU A 126 13.20 -54.30 9.99
CA LEU A 126 14.24 -55.02 9.26
C LEU A 126 13.61 -56.20 8.51
N GLY A 127 13.65 -56.15 7.18
CA GLY A 127 13.66 -57.36 6.33
C GLY A 127 12.53 -57.46 5.30
N GLY A 128 12.92 -57.46 4.02
CA GLY A 128 12.21 -58.21 2.97
C GLY A 128 11.57 -57.38 1.85
N LYS A 129 12.33 -57.18 0.77
CA LYS A 129 11.92 -56.94 -0.63
C LYS A 129 10.67 -56.06 -0.88
N THR A 130 10.89 -54.88 -1.45
CA THR A 130 9.84 -54.15 -2.17
C THR A 130 10.38 -53.60 -3.50
N THR A 131 9.65 -53.92 -4.56
CA THR A 131 9.87 -53.55 -5.95
C THR A 131 9.53 -52.07 -6.14
N PHE A 132 10.34 -51.34 -6.92
CA PHE A 132 10.00 -49.99 -7.37
C PHE A 132 8.96 -50.07 -8.50
N THR A 133 7.85 -49.35 -8.36
CA THR A 133 7.04 -48.89 -9.50
C THR A 133 6.88 -47.38 -9.42
N SER A 134 7.50 -46.71 -10.39
CA SER A 134 7.27 -45.31 -10.73
C SER A 134 5.82 -45.15 -11.19
N GLY A 135 5.10 -44.20 -10.58
CA GLY A 135 3.72 -43.87 -10.93
C GLY A 135 3.39 -42.43 -10.57
N SER A 136 3.75 -41.51 -11.47
CA SER A 136 3.23 -40.14 -11.52
C SER A 136 1.70 -40.17 -11.61
N THR A 137 1.01 -39.56 -10.65
CA THR A 137 -0.31 -38.95 -10.89
C THR A 137 -0.40 -37.67 -10.08
N ALA A 138 -0.51 -36.56 -10.81
CA ALA A 138 -0.94 -35.27 -10.29
C ALA A 138 -2.35 -35.43 -9.72
N GLY A 139 -2.47 -35.37 -8.40
CA GLY A 139 -3.75 -35.20 -7.72
C GLY A 139 -4.19 -33.75 -7.80
N ALA A 140 -4.91 -33.39 -8.88
CA ALA A 140 -5.71 -32.18 -8.89
C ALA A 140 -6.79 -32.33 -7.81
N VAL A 141 -6.63 -31.62 -6.69
CA VAL A 141 -7.70 -31.46 -5.72
C VAL A 141 -8.71 -30.50 -6.36
N VAL A 142 -9.75 -31.07 -6.95
CA VAL A 142 -10.96 -30.33 -7.31
C VAL A 142 -11.62 -29.95 -5.99
N LEU A 143 -11.49 -28.68 -5.60
CA LEU A 143 -12.28 -28.10 -4.51
C LEU A 143 -13.72 -28.03 -5.02
N GLY A 144 -14.59 -28.86 -4.43
CA GLY A 144 -16.00 -28.96 -4.78
C GLY A 144 -16.72 -27.62 -4.69
N ASP A 145 -17.71 -27.46 -5.57
CA ASP A 145 -18.71 -26.40 -5.62
C ASP A 145 -19.70 -26.50 -4.46
N GLY A 146 -19.17 -26.30 -3.25
CA GLY A 146 -19.94 -26.28 -2.02
C GLY A 146 -20.75 -25.00 -1.89
N THR A 147 -21.95 -24.98 -2.46
CA THR A 147 -23.06 -24.11 -2.04
C THR A 147 -23.46 -24.49 -0.61
N SER A 148 -22.71 -23.96 0.35
CA SER A 148 -23.08 -23.88 1.75
C SER A 148 -22.77 -22.47 2.22
N ASP A 149 -23.70 -21.85 2.93
CA ASP A 149 -23.66 -20.50 3.50
C ASP A 149 -22.61 -20.41 4.66
N GLY A 150 -21.37 -20.86 4.41
CA GLY A 150 -20.35 -21.19 5.40
C GLY A 150 -19.57 -19.99 5.93
N GLY A 151 -19.58 -19.81 7.25
CA GLY A 151 -18.93 -18.72 8.01
C GLY A 151 -17.40 -18.74 7.97
N GLY A 152 -16.82 -18.16 6.91
CA GLY A 152 -15.41 -17.78 6.85
C GLY A 152 -15.15 -16.31 7.25
N PRO A 153 -13.89 -15.90 7.44
CA PRO A 153 -13.55 -14.52 7.78
C PRO A 153 -13.97 -13.57 6.65
N ARG A 154 -14.44 -12.39 7.03
CA ARG A 154 -14.56 -11.28 6.08
C ARG A 154 -13.16 -10.80 5.69
N THR A 155 -12.98 -10.43 4.43
CA THR A 155 -11.69 -10.01 3.90
C THR A 155 -11.81 -8.66 3.20
N ALA A 156 -10.83 -7.79 3.39
CA ALA A 156 -10.68 -6.57 2.63
C ALA A 156 -9.32 -6.55 1.94
N VAL A 157 -9.29 -6.18 0.66
CA VAL A 157 -8.06 -5.94 -0.10
C VAL A 157 -8.09 -4.49 -0.49
N ALA A 158 -7.13 -3.73 0.04
CA ALA A 158 -7.06 -2.29 -0.09
C ALA A 158 -5.75 -1.87 -0.77
N ALA A 159 -5.79 -0.77 -1.51
CA ALA A 159 -4.57 -0.13 -1.96
C ALA A 159 -3.79 0.37 -0.74
N ASP A 160 -2.47 0.32 -0.80
CA ASP A 160 -1.59 0.86 0.24
C ASP A 160 -1.87 2.34 0.57
N ALA A 161 -2.25 3.15 -0.43
CA ALA A 161 -2.67 4.53 -0.21
C ALA A 161 -3.90 4.64 0.73
N LEU A 162 -4.84 3.69 0.64
CA LEU A 162 -6.01 3.68 1.53
C LEU A 162 -5.63 3.22 2.94
N THR A 163 -4.80 2.19 3.09
CA THR A 163 -4.38 1.78 4.45
C THR A 163 -3.46 2.81 5.10
N ALA A 164 -2.60 3.48 4.32
CA ALA A 164 -1.84 4.63 4.79
C ALA A 164 -2.76 5.79 5.24
N HIS A 165 -3.83 6.05 4.49
CA HIS A 165 -4.85 7.05 4.84
C HIS A 165 -5.54 6.71 6.15
N LEU A 166 -6.09 5.49 6.25
CA LEU A 166 -6.80 5.01 7.44
C LEU A 166 -5.87 5.00 8.66
N GLY A 167 -4.61 4.61 8.50
CA GLY A 167 -3.61 4.65 9.57
C GLY A 167 -3.32 6.07 10.04
N ALA A 168 -3.04 6.98 9.11
CA ALA A 168 -2.66 8.35 9.43
C ALA A 168 -3.80 9.16 10.06
N LEU A 169 -5.05 8.98 9.61
CA LEU A 169 -6.21 9.71 10.13
C LEU A 169 -7.02 8.94 11.19
N GLY A 170 -6.57 7.74 11.60
CA GLY A 170 -7.30 6.90 12.56
C GLY A 170 -8.67 6.44 12.02
N GLY A 171 -8.74 6.20 10.71
CA GLY A 171 -9.94 5.77 9.98
C GLY A 171 -11.00 6.85 9.80
N ARG A 172 -10.64 8.12 9.98
CA ARG A 172 -11.50 9.27 9.68
C ARG A 172 -11.35 9.67 8.20
N PRO A 173 -12.41 10.21 7.58
CA PRO A 173 -12.32 10.81 6.26
C PRO A 173 -11.43 12.06 6.25
N GLY A 174 -10.91 12.41 5.07
CA GLY A 174 -9.95 13.51 4.87
C GLY A 174 -8.98 13.19 3.74
N ALA A 175 -7.83 13.87 3.71
CA ALA A 175 -6.79 13.63 2.72
C ALA A 175 -5.45 13.24 3.34
N VAL A 176 -4.76 12.27 2.75
CA VAL A 176 -3.43 11.85 3.20
C VAL A 176 -2.48 11.79 2.04
N VAL A 177 -1.30 12.40 2.20
CA VAL A 177 -0.16 12.18 1.33
C VAL A 177 0.77 11.13 1.95
N ALA A 178 0.96 10.01 1.26
CA ALA A 178 1.91 8.98 1.61
C ALA A 178 3.17 9.15 0.77
N VAL A 179 4.33 9.25 1.43
CA VAL A 179 5.61 9.53 0.78
C VAL A 179 6.72 8.57 1.22
N GLY A 180 7.25 7.82 0.26
CA GLY A 180 8.36 6.89 0.42
C GLY A 180 9.23 6.92 -0.83
N THR A 181 9.50 5.75 -1.43
CA THR A 181 10.15 5.67 -2.74
C THR A 181 9.36 6.46 -3.80
N GLY A 182 8.03 6.33 -3.80
CA GLY A 182 7.09 7.14 -4.58
C GLY A 182 6.28 8.09 -3.69
N ALA A 183 5.35 8.85 -4.28
CA ALA A 183 4.45 9.73 -3.55
C ALA A 183 3.04 9.70 -4.14
N ILE A 184 2.03 9.61 -3.28
CA ILE A 184 0.62 9.59 -3.66
C ILE A 184 -0.21 10.29 -2.59
N ALA A 185 -1.24 11.04 -3.00
CA ALA A 185 -2.27 11.51 -2.09
C ALA A 185 -3.62 10.90 -2.43
N LEU A 186 -4.36 10.53 -1.39
CA LEU A 186 -5.76 10.09 -1.48
C LEU A 186 -6.62 11.00 -0.60
N GLY A 187 -7.57 11.70 -1.21
CA GLY A 187 -8.65 12.41 -0.54
C GLY A 187 -9.93 11.60 -0.65
N THR A 188 -10.58 11.33 0.48
CA THR A 188 -11.80 10.54 0.49
C THR A 188 -12.68 10.80 1.71
N ASP A 189 -14.00 10.69 1.50
CA ASP A 189 -15.01 10.64 2.56
C ASP A 189 -15.24 9.21 3.09
N LEU A 190 -14.50 8.23 2.54
CA LEU A 190 -14.59 6.78 2.78
C LEU A 190 -15.91 6.15 2.30
N ARG A 191 -16.68 6.84 1.45
CA ARG A 191 -17.96 6.37 0.90
C ARG A 191 -18.03 6.64 -0.60
N ASP A 192 -18.28 7.88 -0.98
CA ASP A 192 -18.66 8.26 -2.34
C ASP A 192 -17.56 9.05 -3.06
N VAL A 193 -16.72 9.77 -2.31
CA VAL A 193 -15.65 10.60 -2.86
C VAL A 193 -14.32 9.88 -2.75
N TRP A 194 -13.67 9.63 -3.88
CA TRP A 194 -12.37 8.97 -3.97
C TRP A 194 -11.50 9.73 -4.97
N HIS A 195 -10.57 10.53 -4.47
CA HIS A 195 -9.75 11.40 -5.29
C HIS A 195 -8.26 11.13 -5.09
N ARG A 196 -7.63 10.56 -6.13
CA ARG A 196 -6.19 10.34 -6.18
C ARG A 196 -5.49 11.51 -6.84
N VAL A 197 -4.40 11.94 -6.22
CA VAL A 197 -3.42 12.85 -6.82
C VAL A 197 -2.04 12.22 -6.77
N ASP A 198 -1.31 12.34 -7.88
CA ASP A 198 0.01 11.73 -8.08
C ASP A 198 -0.01 10.18 -7.98
N GLY A 199 1.13 9.55 -7.69
CA GLY A 199 1.29 8.10 -7.73
C GLY A 199 1.37 7.54 -9.16
N TRP A 200 1.88 8.32 -10.09
CA TRP A 200 2.07 7.91 -11.50
C TRP A 200 3.45 7.33 -11.78
N GLY A 201 4.25 7.12 -10.72
CA GLY A 201 5.61 6.60 -10.81
C GLY A 201 6.66 7.68 -11.08
N HIS A 202 7.89 7.39 -10.67
CA HIS A 202 9.07 8.28 -10.77
C HIS A 202 9.36 8.96 -12.13
N LEU A 203 8.74 8.52 -13.23
CA LEU A 203 8.89 9.14 -14.55
C LEU A 203 7.84 10.22 -14.84
N LEU A 204 6.62 10.05 -14.32
CA LEU A 204 5.46 10.89 -14.64
C LEU A 204 4.96 11.70 -13.43
N GLY A 205 5.39 11.34 -12.23
CA GLY A 205 4.97 11.93 -10.98
C GLY A 205 5.91 11.55 -9.84
N ASP A 206 5.35 11.09 -8.74
CA ASP A 206 6.02 10.88 -7.45
C ASP A 206 6.80 12.12 -6.99
N LEU A 207 6.21 13.30 -7.20
CA LEU A 207 6.90 14.56 -6.96
C LEU A 207 7.17 14.75 -5.47
N GLY A 208 8.42 15.04 -5.12
CA GLY A 208 8.87 15.16 -3.73
C GLY A 208 9.06 13.84 -2.99
N SER A 209 8.86 12.69 -3.65
CA SER A 209 9.24 11.38 -3.13
C SER A 209 10.76 11.20 -3.00
N GLY A 210 11.19 10.10 -2.39
CA GLY A 210 12.59 9.71 -2.36
C GLY A 210 13.18 9.54 -3.77
N SER A 211 12.44 8.89 -4.69
CA SER A 211 12.93 8.72 -6.07
C SER A 211 13.11 10.07 -6.77
N TRP A 212 12.22 11.02 -6.52
CA TRP A 212 12.35 12.39 -7.01
C TRP A 212 13.54 13.11 -6.39
N ILE A 213 13.70 13.07 -5.07
CA ILE A 213 14.81 13.71 -4.35
C ILE A 213 16.16 13.18 -4.85
N GLY A 214 16.31 11.85 -4.89
CA GLY A 214 17.53 11.23 -5.39
C GLY A 214 17.81 11.52 -6.86
N ALA A 215 16.77 11.54 -7.71
CA ALA A 215 16.92 11.92 -9.12
C ALA A 215 17.37 13.38 -9.27
N GLN A 216 16.84 14.32 -8.49
CA GLN A 216 17.32 15.71 -8.50
C GLN A 216 18.76 15.81 -7.99
N GLY A 217 19.10 15.04 -6.95
CA GLY A 217 20.48 14.97 -6.44
C GLY A 217 21.48 14.48 -7.49
N LEU A 218 21.14 13.41 -8.21
CA LEU A 218 21.96 12.89 -9.30
C LEU A 218 22.03 13.85 -10.50
N ARG A 219 20.95 14.56 -10.83
CA ARG A 219 21.00 15.62 -11.85
C ARG A 219 21.94 16.76 -11.46
N ALA A 220 21.94 17.16 -10.19
CA ALA A 220 22.87 18.17 -9.68
C ALA A 220 24.33 17.67 -9.70
N ALA A 221 24.56 16.39 -9.42
CA ALA A 221 25.87 15.76 -9.56
C ALA A 221 26.36 15.79 -11.02
N VAL A 222 25.52 15.38 -11.99
CA VAL A 222 25.85 15.44 -13.43
C VAL A 222 26.08 16.88 -13.89
N ALA A 223 25.29 17.85 -13.42
CA ALA A 223 25.50 19.25 -13.75
C ALA A 223 26.88 19.77 -13.30
N ALA A 224 27.35 19.34 -12.12
CA ALA A 224 28.72 19.64 -11.66
C ALA A 224 29.79 18.93 -12.50
N HIS A 225 29.55 17.67 -12.90
CA HIS A 225 30.45 16.91 -13.76
C HIS A 225 30.65 17.57 -15.13
N ASP A 226 29.56 18.05 -15.74
CA ASP A 226 29.54 18.73 -17.02
C ASP A 226 30.15 20.15 -16.97
N GLY A 227 30.42 20.67 -15.76
CA GLY A 227 30.90 22.04 -15.58
C GLY A 227 29.85 23.12 -15.86
N ARG A 228 28.55 22.81 -15.64
CA ARG A 228 27.47 23.79 -15.82
C ARG A 228 27.61 24.95 -14.84
N ASP A 229 27.23 26.13 -15.29
CA ASP A 229 27.29 27.39 -14.54
C ASP A 229 26.27 27.48 -13.41
N ASN A 230 25.22 26.66 -13.43
CA ASN A 230 24.17 26.59 -12.40
C ASN A 230 23.70 25.16 -12.13
N GLY A 231 23.06 24.98 -10.97
CA GLY A 231 22.41 23.73 -10.56
C GLY A 231 23.36 22.57 -10.22
N GLY A 232 24.67 22.76 -10.34
CA GLY A 232 25.70 21.77 -9.99
C GLY A 232 25.99 21.72 -8.49
N SER A 233 26.25 20.52 -7.95
CA SER A 233 26.81 20.33 -6.61
C SER A 233 28.00 19.38 -6.64
N ALA A 234 29.17 19.89 -6.22
CA ALA A 234 30.39 19.11 -6.10
C ALA A 234 30.29 18.06 -4.97
N ALA A 235 29.58 18.37 -3.88
CA ALA A 235 29.34 17.43 -2.78
C ALA A 235 28.48 16.24 -3.23
N LEU A 236 27.40 16.51 -3.97
CA LEU A 236 26.55 15.45 -4.53
C LEU A 236 27.29 14.64 -5.61
N LEU A 237 28.14 15.29 -6.41
CA LEU A 237 29.00 14.57 -7.37
C LEU A 237 29.97 13.61 -6.66
N ALA A 238 30.63 14.05 -5.59
CA ALA A 238 31.52 13.21 -4.82
C ALA A 238 30.76 12.00 -4.22
N ALA A 239 29.64 12.24 -3.54
CA ALA A 239 28.83 11.18 -2.93
C ALA A 239 28.28 10.19 -3.98
N ALA A 240 27.78 10.68 -5.11
CA ALA A 240 27.28 9.83 -6.19
C ALA A 240 28.41 9.01 -6.83
N THR A 241 29.61 9.59 -6.98
CA THR A 241 30.77 8.89 -7.54
C THR A 241 31.27 7.80 -6.61
N GLU A 242 31.27 8.02 -5.30
CA GLU A 242 31.59 6.99 -4.30
C GLU A 242 30.61 5.82 -4.38
N ARG A 243 29.31 6.11 -4.58
CA ARG A 243 28.25 5.11 -4.55
C ARG A 243 28.07 4.32 -5.85
N PHE A 244 28.13 5.01 -6.98
CA PHE A 244 27.79 4.46 -8.30
C PHE A 244 29.00 4.36 -9.25
N GLY A 245 30.18 4.79 -8.80
CA GLY A 245 31.37 4.88 -9.64
C GLY A 245 31.37 6.11 -10.56
N PRO A 246 32.23 6.17 -11.57
CA PRO A 246 32.37 7.34 -12.45
C PRO A 246 31.09 7.67 -13.23
N VAL A 247 30.77 8.97 -13.37
CA VAL A 247 29.54 9.44 -14.05
C VAL A 247 29.22 8.75 -15.40
N PRO A 248 30.20 8.50 -16.30
CA PRO A 248 29.91 7.84 -17.58
C PRO A 248 29.30 6.43 -17.48
N THR A 249 29.40 5.76 -16.32
CA THR A 249 28.84 4.41 -16.12
C THR A 249 27.39 4.44 -15.63
N TRP A 250 26.88 5.57 -15.16
CA TRP A 250 25.55 5.67 -14.53
C TRP A 250 24.39 5.36 -15.49
N PRO A 251 24.39 5.79 -16.77
CA PRO A 251 23.27 5.51 -17.68
C PRO A 251 22.99 4.01 -17.83
N GLU A 252 24.02 3.19 -18.01
CA GLU A 252 23.87 1.73 -18.13
C GLU A 252 23.32 1.11 -16.84
N GLN A 253 23.81 1.58 -15.70
CA GLN A 253 23.38 1.13 -14.38
C GLN A 253 21.94 1.54 -14.03
N LEU A 254 21.44 2.67 -14.57
CA LEU A 254 20.11 3.16 -14.21
C LEU A 254 19.04 2.77 -15.23
N TYR A 255 19.30 2.87 -16.54
CA TYR A 255 18.22 2.73 -17.52
C TYR A 255 17.67 1.32 -17.66
N THR A 256 18.53 0.31 -17.51
CA THR A 256 18.20 -1.10 -17.76
C THR A 256 17.51 -1.79 -16.58
N ARG A 257 17.49 -1.15 -15.41
CA ARG A 257 17.02 -1.76 -14.17
C ARG A 257 15.49 -1.78 -14.07
N PRO A 258 14.90 -2.80 -13.44
CA PRO A 258 13.48 -2.79 -13.08
C PRO A 258 13.19 -2.00 -11.78
N ASP A 259 14.17 -1.87 -10.89
CA ASP A 259 14.08 -1.23 -9.56
C ASP A 259 14.57 0.23 -9.54
N ARG A 260 14.43 0.95 -10.68
CA ARG A 260 14.98 2.30 -10.87
C ARG A 260 14.54 3.29 -9.80
N ALA A 261 13.25 3.26 -9.46
CA ALA A 261 12.71 4.14 -8.43
C ALA A 261 13.41 3.93 -7.08
N GLN A 262 13.67 2.68 -6.71
CA GLN A 262 14.39 2.32 -5.48
C GLN A 262 15.84 2.77 -5.54
N VAL A 263 16.54 2.54 -6.66
CA VAL A 263 17.94 2.97 -6.83
C VAL A 263 18.06 4.49 -6.71
N LEU A 264 17.18 5.24 -7.38
CA LEU A 264 17.12 6.70 -7.26
C LEU A 264 16.84 7.11 -5.81
N ALA A 265 15.80 6.55 -5.18
CA ALA A 265 15.45 6.87 -3.81
C ALA A 265 16.56 6.57 -2.81
N SER A 266 17.41 5.59 -3.11
CA SER A 266 18.54 5.21 -2.26
C SER A 266 19.60 6.30 -2.10
N PHE A 267 19.63 7.31 -3.00
CA PHE A 267 20.51 8.47 -2.92
C PHE A 267 19.94 9.63 -2.08
N THR A 268 18.70 9.51 -1.60
CA THR A 268 18.06 10.51 -0.74
C THR A 268 18.86 10.84 0.55
N PRO A 269 19.43 9.85 1.27
CA PRO A 269 20.23 10.13 2.46
C PRO A 269 21.48 10.97 2.17
N ASP A 270 22.09 10.78 0.99
CA ASP A 270 23.26 11.54 0.54
C ASP A 270 22.88 13.01 0.25
N VAL A 271 21.72 13.23 -0.38
CA VAL A 271 21.14 14.59 -0.54
C VAL A 271 20.86 15.23 0.81
N ALA A 272 20.29 14.48 1.74
CA ALA A 272 20.04 14.97 3.10
C ALA A 272 21.34 15.33 3.85
N ALA A 273 22.40 14.54 3.66
CA ALA A 273 23.72 14.81 4.23
C ALA A 273 24.32 16.10 3.67
N ALA A 274 24.38 16.24 2.35
CA ALA A 274 24.89 17.45 1.71
C ALA A 274 24.10 18.71 2.14
N ALA A 275 22.77 18.61 2.27
CA ALA A 275 21.94 19.72 2.73
C ALA A 275 22.21 20.12 4.19
N ARG A 276 22.51 19.14 5.06
CA ARG A 276 22.93 19.38 6.45
C ARG A 276 24.30 20.06 6.52
N ASP A 277 25.20 19.71 5.61
CA ASP A 277 26.54 20.29 5.51
C ASP A 277 26.57 21.65 4.80
N GLY A 278 25.40 22.18 4.42
CA GLY A 278 25.25 23.54 3.90
C GLY A 278 25.21 23.64 2.37
N ASP A 279 25.18 22.52 1.63
CA ASP A 279 25.05 22.55 0.18
C ASP A 279 23.72 23.19 -0.26
N ALA A 280 23.81 24.31 -0.98
CA ALA A 280 22.64 25.11 -1.34
C ALA A 280 21.69 24.37 -2.29
N VAL A 281 22.22 23.57 -3.23
CA VAL A 281 21.42 22.82 -4.21
C VAL A 281 20.65 21.71 -3.51
N ALA A 282 21.30 20.94 -2.63
CA ALA A 282 20.67 19.90 -1.85
C ALA A 282 19.55 20.47 -0.95
N ARG A 283 19.78 21.63 -0.31
CA ARG A 283 18.74 22.32 0.47
C ARG A 283 17.54 22.74 -0.39
N GLN A 284 17.79 23.26 -1.60
CA GLN A 284 16.74 23.61 -2.55
C GLN A 284 15.94 22.38 -2.99
N VAL A 285 16.60 21.24 -3.23
CA VAL A 285 15.93 19.98 -3.57
C VAL A 285 14.99 19.54 -2.44
N LEU A 286 15.43 19.56 -1.18
CA LEU A 286 14.58 19.15 -0.05
C LEU A 286 13.39 20.09 0.18
N ALA A 287 13.60 21.40 0.08
CA ALA A 287 12.51 22.38 0.17
C ALA A 287 11.52 22.25 -0.99
N GLY A 288 12.03 21.99 -2.21
CA GLY A 288 11.23 21.70 -3.39
C GLY A 288 10.38 20.44 -3.21
N ALA A 289 10.95 19.38 -2.62
CA ALA A 289 10.21 18.16 -2.31
C ALA A 289 9.01 18.44 -1.38
N GLY A 290 9.23 19.20 -0.30
CA GLY A 290 8.14 19.61 0.61
C GLY A 290 7.04 20.40 -0.11
N THR A 291 7.43 21.32 -0.99
CA THR A 291 6.50 22.14 -1.80
C THR A 291 5.66 21.28 -2.75
N HIS A 292 6.27 20.28 -3.38
CA HIS A 292 5.57 19.34 -4.24
C HIS A 292 4.55 18.51 -3.46
N LEU A 293 4.96 17.92 -2.32
CA LEU A 293 4.07 17.13 -1.48
C LEU A 293 2.87 17.94 -0.97
N ALA A 294 3.07 19.22 -0.64
CA ALA A 294 2.00 20.11 -0.21
C ALA A 294 1.02 20.41 -1.35
N THR A 295 1.53 20.57 -2.57
CA THR A 295 0.70 20.80 -3.77
C THR A 295 -0.13 19.55 -4.09
N THR A 296 0.49 18.36 -4.01
CA THR A 296 -0.18 17.07 -4.17
C THR A 296 -1.29 16.89 -3.14
N LEU A 297 -1.01 17.14 -1.86
CA LEU A 297 -2.02 17.03 -0.79
C LEU A 297 -3.15 18.05 -0.95
N ALA A 298 -2.84 19.30 -1.26
CA ALA A 298 -3.84 20.35 -1.45
C ALA A 298 -4.83 20.02 -2.58
N ALA A 299 -4.35 19.43 -3.66
CA ALA A 299 -5.18 18.99 -4.78
C ALA A 299 -6.05 17.77 -4.42
N ALA A 300 -5.65 16.94 -3.46
CA ALA A 300 -6.45 15.80 -3.02
C ALA A 300 -7.72 16.20 -2.25
N LEU A 301 -7.73 17.40 -1.68
CA LEU A 301 -8.83 17.94 -0.87
C LEU A 301 -9.92 18.59 -1.75
N VAL A 302 -10.59 17.80 -2.58
CA VAL A 302 -11.71 18.26 -3.43
C VAL A 302 -13.01 18.42 -2.63
N ASP A 303 -14.04 19.00 -3.25
CA ASP A 303 -15.37 19.12 -2.66
C ASP A 303 -15.89 17.75 -2.18
N GLY A 304 -16.45 17.72 -0.97
CA GLY A 304 -16.92 16.49 -0.31
C GLY A 304 -15.85 15.78 0.53
N VAL A 305 -14.56 16.07 0.34
CA VAL A 305 -13.51 15.60 1.26
C VAL A 305 -13.45 16.54 2.47
N PRO A 306 -13.55 16.03 3.72
CA PRO A 306 -13.41 16.87 4.90
C PRO A 306 -12.06 17.60 4.94
N PRO A 307 -11.99 18.84 5.47
CA PRO A 307 -10.77 19.65 5.52
C PRO A 307 -9.82 19.19 6.65
N LEU A 308 -9.54 17.89 6.70
CA LEU A 308 -8.64 17.23 7.62
C LEU A 308 -7.56 16.54 6.79
N ALA A 309 -6.31 16.79 7.10
CA ALA A 309 -5.20 16.22 6.35
C ALA A 309 -4.07 15.69 7.23
N ALA A 310 -3.34 14.70 6.71
CA ALA A 310 -2.10 14.21 7.31
C ALA A 310 -1.07 13.87 6.23
N ALA A 311 0.19 13.77 6.65
CA ALA A 311 1.27 13.24 5.83
C ALA A 311 1.90 12.05 6.55
N THR A 312 2.27 11.01 5.80
CA THR A 312 2.91 9.81 6.36
C THR A 312 4.00 9.27 5.43
N GLY A 313 4.96 8.54 6.00
CA GLY A 313 6.01 7.84 5.27
C GLY A 313 7.43 8.34 5.56
N GLY A 314 8.42 7.54 5.16
CA GLY A 314 9.80 7.65 5.64
C GLY A 314 10.55 8.90 5.19
N VAL A 315 10.17 9.49 4.04
CA VAL A 315 10.80 10.71 3.51
C VAL A 315 10.58 11.92 4.43
N LEU A 316 9.51 11.94 5.22
CA LEU A 316 9.26 12.99 6.20
C LEU A 316 10.33 13.01 7.31
N GLY A 317 10.99 11.86 7.56
CA GLY A 317 12.09 11.73 8.52
C GLY A 317 13.41 12.40 8.10
N ILE A 318 13.51 12.92 6.87
CA ILE A 318 14.70 13.67 6.40
C ILE A 318 14.92 14.93 7.23
N GLY A 319 13.83 15.54 7.72
CA GLY A 319 13.88 16.63 8.68
C GLY A 319 13.31 17.97 8.20
N PRO A 320 13.56 19.05 8.97
CA PRO A 320 12.83 20.31 8.90
C PRO A 320 12.83 21.00 7.53
N LEU A 321 13.93 20.90 6.76
CA LEU A 321 14.01 21.53 5.43
C LEU A 321 12.86 21.11 4.50
N LEU A 322 12.45 19.85 4.58
CA LEU A 322 11.34 19.32 3.80
C LEU A 322 10.01 19.59 4.52
N THR A 323 9.91 19.26 5.81
CA THR A 323 8.63 19.32 6.53
C THR A 323 8.14 20.75 6.73
N ASP A 324 9.04 21.72 6.93
CA ASP A 324 8.66 23.12 7.11
C ASP A 324 8.22 23.73 5.79
N ALA A 325 8.91 23.41 4.68
CA ALA A 325 8.49 23.82 3.34
C ALA A 325 7.12 23.24 2.97
N PHE A 326 6.88 21.98 3.32
CA PHE A 326 5.57 21.32 3.18
C PHE A 326 4.48 22.05 3.97
N ARG A 327 4.68 22.26 5.28
CA ARG A 327 3.69 22.92 6.15
C ARG A 327 3.41 24.34 5.70
N ALA A 328 4.46 25.12 5.39
CA ALA A 328 4.33 26.49 4.92
C ALA A 328 3.57 26.58 3.58
N ARG A 329 3.88 25.70 2.63
CA ARG A 329 3.18 25.69 1.34
C ARG A 329 1.72 25.27 1.48
N LEU A 330 1.43 24.26 2.29
CA LEU A 330 0.06 23.79 2.50
C LEU A 330 -0.80 24.89 3.15
N ALA A 331 -0.28 25.58 4.16
CA ALA A 331 -0.99 26.67 4.84
C ALA A 331 -1.38 27.82 3.88
N VAL A 332 -0.56 28.08 2.86
CA VAL A 332 -0.88 29.07 1.81
C VAL A 332 -1.95 28.54 0.84
N LEU A 333 -1.85 27.27 0.44
CA LEU A 333 -2.77 26.67 -0.54
C LEU A 333 -4.16 26.38 0.04
N ARG A 334 -4.20 25.97 1.30
CA ARG A 334 -5.39 25.47 2.01
C ARG A 334 -5.40 25.95 3.46
N PRO A 335 -5.62 27.27 3.69
CA PRO A 335 -5.70 27.83 5.03
C PRO A 335 -6.91 27.31 5.84
N ASP A 336 -7.88 26.69 5.17
CA ASP A 336 -9.08 26.08 5.73
C ASP A 336 -8.86 24.67 6.30
N VAL A 337 -7.70 24.05 6.03
CA VAL A 337 -7.44 22.64 6.34
C VAL A 337 -6.70 22.47 7.65
N GLU A 338 -7.19 21.57 8.49
CA GLU A 338 -6.51 21.09 9.68
C GLU A 338 -5.47 20.03 9.29
N LEU A 339 -4.18 20.38 9.37
CA LEU A 339 -3.09 19.42 9.23
C LEU A 339 -2.76 18.80 10.59
N VAL A 340 -3.01 17.50 10.73
CA VAL A 340 -2.70 16.71 11.93
C VAL A 340 -1.48 15.82 11.73
N ASP A 341 -0.83 15.45 12.82
CA ASP A 341 0.20 14.41 12.78
C ASP A 341 -0.44 13.04 12.54
N ALA A 342 0.27 12.15 11.84
CA ALA A 342 -0.22 10.81 11.55
C ALA A 342 -0.40 10.01 12.85
N ALA A 343 -1.62 9.51 13.08
CA ALA A 343 -1.97 8.73 14.26
C ALA A 343 -1.38 7.30 14.26
N GLY A 344 -1.04 6.78 13.08
CA GLY A 344 -0.57 5.42 12.90
C GLY A 344 0.06 5.17 11.53
N THR A 345 0.41 3.91 11.31
CA THR A 345 1.07 3.39 10.12
C THR A 345 0.07 2.75 9.14
N PRO A 346 0.47 2.43 7.89
CA PRO A 346 -0.38 1.66 6.98
C PRO A 346 -0.84 0.31 7.57
N LEU A 347 0.00 -0.33 8.37
CA LEU A 347 -0.37 -1.58 9.07
C LEU A 347 -1.49 -1.35 10.09
N ASP A 348 -1.45 -0.22 10.82
CA ASP A 348 -2.53 0.17 11.74
C ASP A 348 -3.83 0.44 10.96
N GLY A 349 -3.73 1.05 9.78
CA GLY A 349 -4.88 1.26 8.89
C GLY A 349 -5.48 -0.04 8.37
N ALA A 350 -4.66 -1.02 8.00
CA ALA A 350 -5.14 -2.36 7.63
C ALA A 350 -5.83 -3.05 8.82
N LEU A 351 -5.25 -2.98 10.02
CA LEU A 351 -5.88 -3.54 11.22
C LEU A 351 -7.21 -2.85 11.55
N HIS A 352 -7.29 -1.53 11.41
CA HIS A 352 -8.51 -0.74 11.61
C HIS A 352 -9.60 -1.14 10.61
N LEU A 353 -9.23 -1.34 9.35
CA LEU A 353 -10.13 -1.81 8.31
C LEU A 353 -10.67 -3.21 8.61
N ALA A 354 -9.80 -4.15 9.03
CA ALA A 354 -10.22 -5.48 9.44
C ALA A 354 -11.19 -5.42 10.64
N ALA A 355 -10.89 -4.61 11.64
CA ALA A 355 -11.75 -4.45 12.81
C ALA A 355 -13.12 -3.86 12.47
N ARG A 356 -13.19 -2.81 11.65
CA ARG A 356 -14.47 -2.26 11.16
C ARG A 356 -15.26 -3.30 10.38
N LEU A 357 -14.59 -4.07 9.53
CA LEU A 357 -15.24 -5.13 8.76
C LEU A 357 -15.79 -6.25 9.66
N ALA A 358 -15.21 -6.47 10.84
CA ALA A 358 -15.70 -7.42 11.82
C ALA A 358 -16.87 -6.88 12.67
N THR A 359 -16.81 -5.62 13.10
CA THR A 359 -17.76 -5.05 14.08
C THR A 359 -18.94 -4.32 13.45
N ASP A 360 -18.73 -3.64 12.33
CA ASP A 360 -19.75 -2.91 11.60
C ASP A 360 -19.50 -3.02 10.08
N PRO A 361 -19.78 -4.19 9.47
CA PRO A 361 -19.49 -4.44 8.06
C PRO A 361 -20.18 -3.44 7.12
N GLY A 362 -21.36 -2.93 7.50
CA GLY A 362 -22.13 -1.97 6.69
C GLY A 362 -21.50 -0.58 6.62
N SER A 363 -20.57 -0.26 7.52
CA SER A 363 -19.78 0.98 7.48
C SER A 363 -18.64 0.96 6.46
N VAL A 364 -18.28 -0.21 5.95
CA VAL A 364 -17.18 -0.37 4.99
C VAL A 364 -17.76 -0.55 3.60
N VAL A 365 -17.58 0.47 2.75
CA VAL A 365 -18.10 0.46 1.38
C VAL A 365 -16.96 0.11 0.43
N GLY A 366 -17.13 -0.96 -0.36
CA GLY A 366 -16.18 -1.32 -1.40
C GLY A 366 -16.16 -0.26 -2.51
N HIS A 367 -14.98 0.04 -3.03
CA HIS A 367 -14.81 0.97 -4.15
C HIS A 367 -13.56 0.58 -4.95
N GLU A 368 -13.75 -0.03 -6.12
CA GLU A 368 -12.62 -0.37 -6.99
C GLU A 368 -11.97 0.89 -7.59
N PRO A 369 -10.63 0.91 -7.78
CA PRO A 369 -9.67 -0.12 -7.44
C PRO A 369 -9.09 0.01 -6.01
N TRP A 370 -9.66 0.87 -5.16
CA TRP A 370 -9.13 1.25 -3.85
C TRP A 370 -9.39 0.23 -2.76
N LEU A 371 -10.54 -0.42 -2.81
CA LEU A 371 -11.01 -1.35 -1.79
C LEU A 371 -11.97 -2.37 -2.39
N THR A 372 -11.60 -3.64 -2.34
CA THR A 372 -12.50 -4.76 -2.62
C THR A 372 -12.80 -5.52 -1.32
N LEU A 373 -14.04 -6.03 -1.22
CA LEU A 373 -14.52 -6.74 -0.06
C LEU A 373 -14.86 -8.18 -0.44
N GLY A 374 -14.50 -9.12 0.43
CA GLY A 374 -14.88 -10.51 0.36
C GLY A 374 -15.54 -10.92 1.67
N GLY A 375 -16.58 -11.73 1.61
CA GLY A 375 -17.09 -12.43 2.79
C GLY A 375 -18.19 -13.40 2.40
N PRO A 376 -18.81 -14.09 3.36
CA PRO A 376 -20.18 -14.57 3.17
C PRO A 376 -21.05 -13.34 2.87
N ALA A 377 -21.86 -13.42 1.80
CA ALA A 377 -22.59 -12.28 1.28
C ALA A 377 -23.44 -11.62 2.38
N THR A 378 -23.15 -10.36 2.70
CA THR A 378 -24.15 -9.52 3.36
C THR A 378 -25.14 -9.13 2.27
N ALA A 379 -26.35 -9.67 2.36
CA ALA A 379 -27.47 -9.21 1.54
C ALA A 379 -27.63 -7.70 1.72
N VAL A 380 -27.15 -6.93 0.75
CA VAL A 380 -27.59 -5.55 0.57
C VAL A 380 -29.03 -5.65 0.09
N PRO A 381 -30.02 -4.96 0.70
CA PRO A 381 -31.34 -4.86 0.10
C PRO A 381 -31.18 -4.05 -1.19
N HIS A 382 -31.09 -4.74 -2.33
CA HIS A 382 -31.32 -4.12 -3.62
C HIS A 382 -32.80 -3.79 -3.72
N ASP A 383 -33.15 -2.52 -3.56
CA ASP A 383 -34.46 -2.02 -3.94
C ASP A 383 -34.52 -1.95 -5.49
N PRO A 384 -35.34 -2.76 -6.18
CA PRO A 384 -35.32 -2.87 -7.64
C PRO A 384 -35.94 -1.67 -8.37
N THR A 385 -36.32 -0.61 -7.67
CA THR A 385 -37.09 0.51 -8.24
C THR A 385 -36.29 1.67 -8.80
N ASP A 386 -34.97 1.77 -8.55
CA ASP A 386 -34.22 2.99 -8.95
C ASP A 386 -33.61 2.94 -10.37
N ALA A 387 -33.76 1.81 -11.09
CA ALA A 387 -33.19 1.65 -12.43
C ALA A 387 -34.07 2.21 -13.58
N ARG A 388 -35.15 2.95 -13.29
CA ARG A 388 -36.12 3.40 -14.32
C ARG A 388 -36.20 4.90 -14.59
N HIS A 389 -35.32 5.72 -14.03
CA HIS A 389 -35.19 7.12 -14.48
C HIS A 389 -33.74 7.57 -14.58
N ARG A 390 -33.13 7.36 -15.75
CA ARG A 390 -32.16 8.28 -16.38
C ARG A 390 -32.02 7.94 -17.86
N THR A 391 -32.83 8.64 -18.65
CA THR A 391 -32.87 8.64 -20.11
C THR A 391 -31.71 9.46 -20.70
N GLY A 392 -30.93 8.84 -21.60
CA GLY A 392 -30.35 9.38 -22.85
C GLY A 392 -29.41 10.61 -22.83
N PRO A 393 -28.23 10.56 -23.48
CA PRO A 393 -27.48 11.77 -23.79
C PRO A 393 -28.05 12.47 -25.04
N GLN A 394 -28.37 13.77 -24.90
CA GLN A 394 -28.58 14.67 -26.04
C GLN A 394 -27.21 15.06 -26.63
N SER A 395 -27.06 14.90 -27.95
CA SER A 395 -25.86 15.26 -28.71
C SER A 395 -25.68 16.78 -28.83
N PRO A 396 -24.44 17.31 -28.84
CA PRO A 396 -24.20 18.70 -29.19
C PRO A 396 -24.07 18.86 -30.72
N THR A 397 -24.81 19.84 -31.25
CA THR A 397 -24.78 20.27 -32.65
C THR A 397 -23.46 21.00 -32.98
N HIS A 398 -22.77 20.56 -34.03
CA HIS A 398 -21.64 21.26 -34.65
C HIS A 398 -22.10 22.47 -35.49
N PRO A 399 -21.35 23.59 -35.53
CA PRO A 399 -21.58 24.65 -36.50
C PRO A 399 -20.90 24.33 -37.85
N GLN A 400 -21.61 24.61 -38.94
CA GLN A 400 -21.20 24.43 -40.33
C GLN A 400 -20.14 25.46 -40.75
N HIS A 401 -19.10 25.01 -41.46
CA HIS A 401 -18.20 25.86 -42.24
C HIS A 401 -18.85 26.21 -43.60
N PRO A 402 -18.74 27.45 -44.10
CA PRO A 402 -19.21 27.79 -45.44
C PRO A 402 -18.15 27.46 -46.50
N THR A 403 -18.61 26.81 -47.56
CA THR A 403 -17.92 26.66 -48.84
C THR A 403 -17.99 28.00 -49.58
N ILE A 404 -16.85 28.54 -50.01
CA ILE A 404 -16.80 29.58 -51.04
C ILE A 404 -15.89 29.06 -52.17
N THR A 405 -16.51 29.06 -53.35
CA THR A 405 -16.10 28.73 -54.70
C THR A 405 -14.90 29.54 -55.21
N GLU A 406 -13.99 28.87 -55.93
CA GLU A 406 -13.14 29.48 -56.96
C GLU A 406 -13.96 29.68 -58.25
N GLU A 407 -13.91 30.88 -58.82
CA GLU A 407 -13.93 31.10 -60.28
C GLU A 407 -13.37 32.52 -60.59
N ASP A 408 -12.50 32.52 -61.62
CA ASP A 408 -11.73 33.57 -62.33
C ASP A 408 -10.58 34.33 -61.65
#